data_AF-I3X2Q4-F1
#
_entry.id   AF-I3X2Q4-F1
#
_cell.length_a   1.000
_cell.length_b   1.000
_cell.length_c   1.000
_cell.angle_alpha   90.00
_cell.angle_beta   90.00
_cell.angle_gamma   90.00
#
_symmetry.space_group_name_H-M   'P 1'
#
loop_
_entity.id
_entity.type
_entity.pdbx_description
1 polymer ?
#
loop_
_entity_poly.entity_id
_entity_poly.type
_entity_poly.pdbx_seq_one_letter_code
_entity_poly.pdbx_strand_id
1 'polypeptide(L)'
;MDAKQKHDTPPEAADRKEGMRLLARATLAELSAAWEAISDKPEVAPVRGPETGLVMVRGRIGGGGDPFNLGEATVSRATIRLSTGEVGHGQLLGTDKEHARYAAIFDALLQNEARRPAVEALHRLIAARLEVEDRQKAEETAATRVDFFTMVRGED
;
A
#
# COMPACT_ATOMS: atom_id res chain seq x y z
N MET A 1 -14.18 12.56 -25.47
CA MET A 1 -12.93 13.29 -25.16
C MET A 1 -13.12 13.82 -23.76
N ASP A 2 -12.76 13.05 -22.74
CA ASP A 2 -12.93 13.48 -21.36
C ASP A 2 -11.57 13.45 -20.68
N ALA A 3 -11.14 14.66 -20.32
CA ALA A 3 -9.83 14.97 -19.82
C ALA A 3 -9.52 14.12 -18.59
N LYS A 4 -8.34 13.49 -18.59
CA LYS A 4 -7.65 13.05 -17.37
C LYS A 4 -7.54 14.27 -16.47
N GLN A 5 -8.46 14.43 -15.52
CA GLN A 5 -8.28 15.33 -14.40
C GLN A 5 -7.14 14.74 -13.56
N LYS A 6 -5.91 15.16 -13.88
CA LYS A 6 -4.76 14.96 -13.00
C LYS A 6 -5.08 15.78 -11.75
N HIS A 7 -5.53 15.10 -10.71
CA HIS A 7 -5.53 15.70 -9.38
C HIS A 7 -4.07 16.00 -9.04
N ASP A 8 -3.72 17.29 -9.10
CA ASP A 8 -2.44 17.80 -8.62
C ASP A 8 -2.43 17.55 -7.12
N THR A 9 -1.82 16.43 -6.72
CA THR A 9 -1.83 15.98 -5.34
C THR A 9 -0.71 16.74 -4.64
N PRO A 10 -1.00 17.53 -3.58
CA PRO A 10 0.03 18.26 -2.85
C PRO A 10 1.16 17.31 -2.41
N PRO A 11 2.43 17.75 -2.37
CA PRO A 11 3.57 16.90 -2.02
C PRO A 11 3.38 16.11 -0.72
N GLU A 12 2.86 16.75 0.33
CA GLU A 12 2.56 16.10 1.61
C GLU A 12 1.51 14.99 1.49
N ALA A 13 0.52 15.17 0.61
CA ALA A 13 -0.49 14.16 0.33
C ALA A 13 0.05 13.02 -0.53
N ALA A 14 1.02 13.29 -1.41
CA ALA A 14 1.73 12.27 -2.18
C ALA A 14 2.61 11.39 -1.28
N ASP A 15 3.33 12.00 -0.33
CA ASP A 15 4.19 11.29 0.63
C ASP A 15 3.36 10.40 1.57
N ARG A 16 2.24 10.93 2.10
CA ARG A 16 1.35 10.13 2.94
C ARG A 16 0.71 8.98 2.16
N LYS A 17 0.31 9.21 0.90
CA LYS A 17 -0.24 8.16 0.03
C LYS A 17 0.76 7.03 -0.19
N GLU A 18 2.03 7.36 -0.42
CA GLU A 18 3.09 6.36 -0.58
C GLU A 18 3.33 5.59 0.73
N GLY A 19 3.35 6.27 1.87
CA GLY A 19 3.40 5.63 3.19
C GLY A 19 2.25 4.63 3.38
N MET A 20 1.01 5.02 3.09
CA MET A 20 -0.14 4.11 3.17
C MET A 20 -0.01 2.90 2.24
N ARG A 21 0.52 3.10 1.02
CA ARG A 21 0.79 2.01 0.07
C ARG A 21 1.81 1.01 0.64
N LEU A 22 2.89 1.51 1.23
CA LEU A 22 3.93 0.68 1.84
C LEU A 22 3.37 -0.08 3.04
N LEU A 23 2.67 0.60 3.95
CA LEU A 23 2.05 -0.03 5.13
C LEU A 23 1.04 -1.12 4.73
N ALA A 24 0.27 -0.94 3.66
CA ALA A 24 -0.65 -1.97 3.15
C ALA A 24 0.07 -3.20 2.55
N ARG A 25 1.31 -3.04 2.06
CA ARG A 25 2.16 -4.14 1.53
C ARG A 25 3.20 -4.65 2.54
N ALA A 26 3.23 -4.09 3.75
CA ALA A 26 4.07 -4.57 4.84
C ALA A 26 3.64 -5.99 5.25
N THR A 27 4.52 -6.72 5.91
CA THR A 27 4.15 -7.92 6.65
C THR A 27 3.72 -7.54 8.06
N LEU A 28 2.82 -8.34 8.65
CA LEU A 28 2.44 -8.14 10.06
C LEU A 28 3.66 -8.17 11.00
N ALA A 29 4.65 -9.02 10.68
CA ALA A 29 5.89 -9.15 11.46
C ALA A 29 6.76 -7.88 11.43
N GLU A 30 6.90 -7.22 10.27
CA GLU A 30 7.62 -5.94 10.19
C GLU A 30 6.94 -4.87 11.05
N LEU A 31 5.62 -4.80 10.99
CA LEU A 31 4.84 -3.82 11.73
C LEU A 31 4.87 -4.08 13.24
N SER A 32 4.68 -5.33 13.66
CA SER A 32 4.71 -5.69 15.08
C SER A 32 6.10 -5.53 15.67
N ALA A 33 7.16 -5.92 14.96
CA ALA A 33 8.54 -5.72 15.42
C ALA A 33 8.87 -4.22 15.56
N ALA A 34 8.47 -3.39 14.59
CA ALA A 34 8.67 -1.95 14.66
C ALA A 34 7.87 -1.32 15.80
N TRP A 35 6.66 -1.81 16.09
CA TRP A 35 5.87 -1.35 17.22
C TRP A 35 6.52 -1.73 18.54
N GLU A 36 6.97 -2.97 18.70
CA GLU A 36 7.62 -3.44 19.92
C GLU A 36 8.89 -2.67 20.24
N ALA A 37 9.66 -2.25 19.22
CA ALA A 37 10.86 -1.45 19.38
C ALA A 37 10.62 -0.03 19.95
N ILE A 38 9.38 0.45 19.99
CA ILE A 38 9.04 1.76 20.58
C ILE A 38 8.94 1.60 22.10
N SER A 39 9.82 2.24 22.87
CA SER A 39 9.79 2.15 24.34
C SER A 39 8.66 2.95 24.98
N ASP A 40 8.43 4.17 24.51
CA ASP A 40 7.38 5.08 25.00
C ASP A 40 6.21 5.11 24.01
N LYS A 41 5.37 4.07 24.07
CA LYS A 41 4.24 3.88 23.15
C LYS A 41 3.11 4.84 23.53
N PRO A 42 2.60 5.67 22.61
CA PRO A 42 1.39 6.44 22.87
C PRO A 42 0.20 5.51 23.06
N GLU A 43 -0.80 5.94 23.85
CA GLU A 43 -2.06 5.21 23.93
C GLU A 43 -2.79 5.29 22.58
N VAL A 44 -3.44 4.19 22.19
CA VAL A 44 -4.11 4.05 20.90
C VAL A 44 -5.60 3.81 21.14
N ALA A 45 -6.42 4.80 20.81
CA ALA A 45 -7.88 4.69 20.88
C ALA A 45 -8.47 4.36 19.50
N PRO A 46 -9.35 3.35 19.37
CA PRO A 46 -10.05 3.09 18.11
C PRO A 46 -11.08 4.20 17.85
N VAL A 47 -11.08 4.74 16.63
CA VAL A 47 -12.11 5.66 16.12
C VAL A 47 -13.09 4.90 15.22
N ARG A 48 -12.59 3.94 14.43
CA ARG A 48 -13.38 3.03 13.59
C ARG A 48 -12.64 1.72 13.38
N GLY A 49 -13.33 0.59 13.48
CA GLY A 49 -12.68 -0.72 13.35
C GLY A 49 -11.65 -0.98 14.47
N PRO A 50 -10.75 -1.97 14.31
CA PRO A 50 -10.47 -2.70 13.08
C PRO A 50 -11.62 -3.64 12.68
N GLU A 51 -12.04 -3.56 11.42
CA GLU A 51 -13.14 -4.33 10.88
C GLU A 51 -12.82 -4.84 9.48
N THR A 52 -13.43 -5.97 9.13
CA THR A 52 -13.32 -6.57 7.80
C THR A 52 -14.66 -6.42 7.11
N GLY A 53 -14.62 -5.99 5.86
CA GLY A 53 -15.80 -5.84 5.01
C GLY A 53 -15.44 -6.10 3.55
N LEU A 54 -16.29 -5.60 2.66
CA LEU A 54 -16.15 -5.79 1.22
C LEU A 54 -16.01 -4.42 0.54
N VAL A 55 -15.24 -4.39 -0.55
CA VAL A 55 -15.17 -3.26 -1.47
C VAL A 55 -15.52 -3.73 -2.88
N MET A 56 -16.34 -2.95 -3.57
CA MET A 56 -16.66 -3.18 -4.98
C MET A 56 -15.43 -2.97 -5.85
N VAL A 57 -15.00 -4.01 -6.53
CA VAL A 57 -13.94 -3.95 -7.55
C VAL A 57 -14.59 -3.57 -8.88
N ARG A 58 -14.03 -2.56 -9.56
CA ARG A 58 -14.50 -2.12 -10.87
C ARG A 58 -13.48 -2.46 -11.95
N GLY A 59 -13.93 -3.17 -12.98
CA GLY A 59 -13.18 -3.42 -14.21
C GLY A 59 -13.46 -2.35 -15.27
N ARG A 60 -12.73 -2.41 -16.38
CA ARG A 60 -13.00 -1.61 -17.59
C ARG A 60 -13.08 -2.53 -18.81
N ILE A 61 -14.11 -2.36 -19.65
CA ILE A 61 -14.31 -3.18 -20.86
C ILE A 61 -13.06 -3.10 -21.74
N GLY A 62 -12.48 -4.25 -22.11
CA GLY A 62 -11.27 -4.29 -22.96
C GLY A 62 -10.05 -3.57 -22.37
N GLY A 63 -10.00 -3.34 -21.06
CA GLY A 63 -8.88 -2.68 -20.36
C GLY A 63 -8.91 -1.14 -20.36
N GLY A 64 -9.63 -0.51 -21.29
CA GLY A 64 -9.69 0.95 -21.43
C GLY A 64 -11.08 1.57 -21.57
N GLY A 65 -12.11 0.75 -21.79
CA GLY A 65 -13.48 1.20 -22.00
C GLY A 65 -14.24 1.55 -20.72
N ASP A 66 -15.56 1.44 -20.80
CA ASP A 66 -16.45 1.84 -19.73
C ASP A 66 -16.28 1.01 -18.45
N PRO A 67 -16.45 1.62 -17.27
CA PRO A 67 -16.35 0.91 -16.01
C PRO A 67 -17.54 -0.03 -15.80
N PHE A 68 -17.30 -1.20 -15.21
CA PHE A 68 -18.34 -2.13 -14.78
C PHE A 68 -17.98 -2.77 -13.43
N ASN A 69 -18.99 -3.26 -12.71
CA ASN A 69 -18.78 -3.97 -11.44
C ASN A 69 -18.21 -5.36 -11.73
N LEU A 70 -16.95 -5.59 -11.36
CA LEU A 70 -16.25 -6.88 -11.56
C LEU A 70 -16.59 -7.88 -10.45
N GLY A 71 -16.89 -7.38 -9.25
CA GLY A 71 -17.20 -8.18 -8.08
C GLY A 71 -16.83 -7.45 -6.80
N GLU A 72 -16.66 -8.21 -5.72
CA GLU A 72 -16.26 -7.70 -4.41
C GLU A 72 -14.93 -8.31 -3.98
N ALA A 73 -14.14 -7.53 -3.24
CA ALA A 73 -12.93 -8.01 -2.59
C ALA A 73 -12.99 -7.69 -1.09
N THR A 74 -12.44 -8.60 -0.28
CA THR A 74 -12.35 -8.39 1.16
C THR A 74 -11.33 -7.31 1.49
N VAL A 75 -11.69 -6.44 2.42
CA VAL A 75 -10.84 -5.37 2.93
C VAL A 75 -10.92 -5.34 4.45
N SER A 76 -9.77 -5.23 5.09
CA SER A 76 -9.68 -4.84 6.50
C SER A 76 -9.34 -3.35 6.59
N ARG A 77 -10.01 -2.64 7.49
CA ARG A 77 -9.76 -1.22 7.75
C ARG A 77 -9.77 -0.89 9.23
N ALA A 78 -8.97 0.09 9.60
CA ALA A 78 -8.95 0.69 10.93
C ALA A 78 -8.74 2.20 10.84
N THR A 79 -9.30 2.92 11.79
CA THR A 79 -8.97 4.32 12.08
C THR A 79 -8.77 4.44 13.56
N ILE A 80 -7.64 5.03 13.96
CA ILE A 80 -7.25 5.19 15.36
C ILE A 80 -6.93 6.65 15.65
N ARG A 81 -6.89 6.99 16.93
CA ARG A 81 -6.37 8.25 17.43
C ARG A 81 -5.31 7.95 18.49
N LEU A 82 -4.15 8.59 18.36
CA LEU A 82 -3.12 8.55 19.40
C LEU A 82 -3.48 9.50 20.55
N SER A 83 -2.99 9.26 21.76
CA SER A 83 -3.16 10.19 22.89
C SER A 83 -2.58 11.58 22.62
N THR A 84 -1.62 11.68 21.71
CA THR A 84 -1.03 12.94 21.21
C THR A 84 -1.91 13.69 20.20
N GLY A 85 -3.00 13.07 19.73
CA GLY A 85 -4.07 13.70 18.93
C GLY A 85 -4.11 13.26 17.47
N GLU A 86 -3.07 12.63 16.94
CA GLU A 86 -2.94 12.32 15.52
C GLU A 86 -3.93 11.26 15.02
N VAL A 87 -4.50 11.59 13.85
CA VAL A 87 -5.40 10.88 12.92
C VAL A 87 -4.81 9.71 12.12
N GLY A 88 -4.90 8.45 12.51
CA GLY A 88 -4.32 7.33 11.74
C GLY A 88 -5.33 6.50 10.96
N HIS A 89 -5.03 6.12 9.71
CA HIS A 89 -5.85 5.25 8.87
C HIS A 89 -5.06 4.07 8.30
N GLY A 90 -5.67 2.89 8.34
CA GLY A 90 -5.15 1.67 7.72
C GLY A 90 -6.22 1.01 6.88
N GLN A 91 -5.91 0.66 5.64
CA GLN A 91 -6.82 -0.06 4.75
C GLN A 91 -6.03 -0.95 3.80
N LEU A 92 -6.35 -2.24 3.78
CA LEU A 92 -5.67 -3.24 2.95
C LEU A 92 -6.63 -4.35 2.53
N LEU A 93 -6.29 -5.03 1.43
CA LEU A 93 -7.02 -6.21 0.99
C LEU A 93 -6.84 -7.37 1.97
N GLY A 94 -7.83 -8.25 2.02
CA GLY A 94 -7.85 -9.42 2.90
C GLY A 94 -8.59 -9.19 4.21
N THR A 95 -8.34 -10.07 5.17
CA THR A 95 -9.10 -10.17 6.44
C THR A 95 -8.26 -9.82 7.67
N ASP A 96 -7.03 -9.35 7.50
CA ASP A 96 -6.11 -9.10 8.61
C ASP A 96 -6.43 -7.77 9.30
N LYS A 97 -7.16 -7.88 10.41
CA LYS A 97 -7.57 -6.74 11.25
C LYS A 97 -6.40 -6.16 12.04
N GLU A 98 -5.43 -7.00 12.41
CA GLU A 98 -4.29 -6.57 13.21
C GLU A 98 -3.33 -5.75 12.36
N HIS A 99 -3.06 -6.20 11.14
CA HIS A 99 -2.32 -5.43 10.15
C HIS A 99 -3.02 -4.10 9.85
N ALA A 100 -4.35 -4.10 9.64
CA ALA A 100 -5.08 -2.85 9.45
C ALA A 100 -4.90 -1.87 10.61
N ARG A 101 -4.92 -2.38 11.85
CA ARG A 101 -4.69 -1.58 13.05
C ARG A 101 -3.27 -1.03 13.10
N TYR A 102 -2.24 -1.84 12.84
CA TYR A 102 -0.86 -1.35 12.83
C TYR A 102 -0.61 -0.34 11.72
N ALA A 103 -1.15 -0.56 10.52
CA ALA A 103 -1.07 0.41 9.43
C ALA A 103 -1.67 1.76 9.85
N ALA A 104 -2.82 1.75 10.55
CA ALA A 104 -3.41 2.98 11.10
C ALA A 104 -2.52 3.65 12.15
N ILE A 105 -1.88 2.87 13.04
CA ILE A 105 -0.95 3.40 14.04
C ILE A 105 0.25 4.07 13.37
N PHE A 106 0.90 3.43 12.40
CA PHE A 106 2.07 3.98 11.73
C PHE A 106 1.73 5.19 10.84
N ASP A 107 0.53 5.24 10.24
CA ASP A 107 0.03 6.44 9.56
C ASP A 107 -0.18 7.62 10.53
N ALA A 108 -0.65 7.38 11.76
CA ALA A 108 -0.72 8.41 12.79
C ALA A 108 0.68 8.85 13.26
N LEU A 109 1.57 7.90 13.55
CA LEU A 109 2.92 8.19 14.02
C LEU A 109 3.76 8.98 13.01
N LEU A 110 3.50 8.80 11.71
CA LEU A 110 4.17 9.58 10.66
C LEU A 110 3.90 11.09 10.77
N GLN A 111 2.74 11.48 11.32
CA GLN A 111 2.37 12.88 11.50
C GLN A 111 3.08 13.53 12.69
N ASN A 112 3.62 12.73 13.61
CA ASN A 112 4.35 13.21 14.78
C ASN A 112 5.83 13.43 14.45
N GLU A 113 6.34 14.67 14.59
CA GLU A 113 7.72 15.00 14.19
C GLU A 113 8.79 14.16 14.91
N ALA A 114 8.61 13.84 16.19
CA ALA A 114 9.58 13.05 16.94
C ALA A 114 9.61 11.57 16.50
N ARG A 115 8.53 11.06 15.90
CA ARG A 115 8.39 9.66 15.48
C ARG A 115 8.58 9.47 13.98
N ARG A 116 8.36 10.52 13.18
CA ARG A 116 8.49 10.52 11.71
C ARG A 116 9.77 9.83 11.22
N PRO A 117 10.99 10.11 11.72
CA PRO A 117 12.21 9.46 11.21
C PRO A 117 12.21 7.93 11.36
N ALA A 118 11.62 7.42 12.45
CA ALA A 118 11.52 5.98 12.69
C ALA A 118 10.51 5.32 11.75
N VAL A 119 9.37 5.98 11.50
CA VAL A 119 8.37 5.49 10.54
C VAL A 119 8.91 5.51 9.11
N GLU A 120 9.65 6.55 8.73
CA GLU A 120 10.31 6.61 7.43
C GLU A 120 11.40 5.55 7.28
N ALA A 121 12.10 5.18 8.36
CA ALA A 121 13.04 4.06 8.33
C ALA A 121 12.33 2.74 8.10
N LEU A 122 11.18 2.51 8.73
CA LEU A 122 10.32 1.36 8.48
C LEU A 122 9.83 1.35 7.02
N HIS A 123 9.37 2.49 6.48
CA HIS A 123 8.97 2.60 5.09
C HIS A 123 10.10 2.23 4.12
N ARG A 124 11.34 2.70 4.36
CA ARG A 124 12.50 2.33 3.54
C ARG A 124 12.80 0.83 3.59
N LEU A 125 12.68 0.20 4.77
CA LEU A 125 12.88 -1.23 4.92
C LEU A 125 11.84 -2.04 4.12
N ILE A 126 10.57 -1.66 4.24
CA ILE A 126 9.47 -2.28 3.48
C ILE A 126 9.70 -2.08 1.97
N ALA A 127 10.01 -0.85 1.55
CA ALA A 127 10.24 -0.53 0.14
C ALA A 127 11.37 -1.38 -0.45
N ALA A 128 12.50 -1.49 0.25
CA ALA A 128 13.63 -2.31 -0.19
C ALA A 128 13.26 -3.80 -0.35
N ARG A 129 12.48 -4.38 0.59
CA ARG A 129 11.99 -5.75 0.46
C ARG A 129 11.09 -5.89 -0.78
N LEU A 130 10.15 -4.98 -0.97
CA LEU A 130 9.21 -5.03 -2.10
C LEU A 130 9.94 -4.89 -3.45
N GLU A 131 10.98 -4.06 -3.54
CA GLU A 131 11.80 -3.96 -4.74
C GLU A 131 12.50 -5.28 -5.09
N VAL A 132 13.00 -6.01 -4.09
CA VAL A 132 13.60 -7.34 -4.31
C VAL A 132 12.55 -8.34 -4.79
N GLU A 133 11.37 -8.38 -4.16
CA GLU A 133 10.27 -9.26 -4.55
C GLU A 133 9.77 -8.95 -5.97
N ASP A 134 9.61 -7.67 -6.30
CA ASP A 134 9.13 -7.22 -7.61
C ASP A 134 10.17 -7.54 -8.70
N ARG A 135 11.48 -7.43 -8.41
CA ARG A 135 12.56 -7.85 -9.32
C ARG A 135 12.55 -9.37 -9.56
N GLN A 136 12.43 -10.17 -8.51
CA GLN A 136 12.39 -11.63 -8.63
C GLN A 136 11.22 -12.09 -9.51
N LYS A 137 10.02 -11.55 -9.28
CA LYS A 137 8.84 -11.84 -10.11
C LYS A 137 9.03 -11.42 -11.57
N ALA A 138 9.68 -10.28 -11.80
CA ALA A 138 9.97 -9.80 -13.14
C ALA A 138 10.95 -10.74 -13.88
N GLU A 139 11.99 -11.22 -13.21
CA GLU A 139 12.94 -12.20 -13.75
C GLU A 139 12.26 -13.54 -14.07
N GLU A 140 11.44 -14.06 -13.15
CA GLU A 140 10.65 -15.29 -13.37
C GLU A 140 9.70 -15.14 -14.55
N THR A 141 9.00 -14.00 -14.66
CA THR A 141 8.08 -13.73 -15.77
C THR A 141 8.84 -13.62 -17.10
N ALA A 142 9.98 -12.94 -17.11
CA ALA A 142 10.81 -12.77 -18.31
C ALA A 142 11.32 -14.12 -18.83
N ALA A 143 11.62 -15.08 -17.96
CA ALA A 143 12.02 -16.44 -18.34
C ALA A 143 10.92 -17.19 -19.12
N THR A 144 9.66 -16.76 -19.03
CA THR A 144 8.51 -17.34 -19.76
C THR A 144 8.18 -16.62 -21.08
N ARG A 145 8.93 -15.58 -21.43
CA ARG A 145 8.69 -14.79 -22.64
C ARG A 145 9.04 -15.60 -23.89
N VAL A 146 8.12 -15.63 -24.84
CA VAL A 146 8.36 -16.22 -26.17
C VAL A 146 8.81 -15.12 -27.13
N ASP A 147 10.04 -15.22 -27.63
CA ASP A 147 10.56 -14.32 -28.65
C ASP A 147 10.32 -14.91 -30.05
N PHE A 148 9.49 -14.23 -30.84
CA PHE A 148 9.29 -14.54 -32.25
C PHE A 148 10.16 -13.63 -33.10
N PHE A 149 11.01 -14.21 -33.93
CA PHE A 149 11.75 -13.50 -34.98
C PHE A 149 11.33 -14.03 -36.35
N THR A 150 11.12 -13.14 -37.31
CA THR A 150 11.03 -13.48 -38.74
C THR A 150 12.35 -13.11 -39.41
N MET A 151 13.12 -14.11 -39.85
CA MET A 151 14.37 -13.92 -40.60
C MET A 151 14.05 -13.31 -41.97
N VAL A 152 14.58 -12.12 -42.25
CA VAL A 152 14.51 -11.51 -43.60
C VAL A 152 15.79 -11.86 -44.34
N ARG A 153 15.66 -12.56 -45.48
CA ARG A 153 16.78 -12.81 -46.39
C ARG A 153 17.04 -11.52 -47.16
N GLY A 154 18.15 -10.85 -46.88
CA GLY A 154 18.70 -9.85 -47.80
C GLY A 154 19.44 -10.59 -48.90
N GLU A 155 18.84 -10.65 -50.09
CA GLU A 155 19.55 -10.96 -51.33
C GLU A 155 20.32 -9.71 -51.75
N ASP A 156 21.63 -9.87 -51.93
CA ASP A 156 22.42 -9.38 -53.08
C ASP A 156 23.76 -10.13 -53.11
#